data_AF-A0A1I7V2K6-F1
#
_entry.id   AF-A0A1I7V2K6-F1
#
_cell.length_a   1.000
_cell.length_b   1.000
_cell.length_c   1.000
_cell.angle_alpha   90.00
_cell.angle_beta   90.00
_cell.angle_gamma   90.00
#
_symmetry.space_group_name_H-M   'P 1'
#
loop_
_entity.id
_entity.type
_entity.pdbx_description
1 polymer ?
#
loop_
_entity_poly.entity_id
_entity_poly.type
_entity_poly.pdbx_seq_one_letter_code
_entity_poly.pdbx_strand_id
1 'polypeptide(L)'
;MRTSSINVLMIGIATCDLFTMFVMIYKYFQLVDREFPECITSDSLLKVYMDVTAWSLQYHFRRCRCWLEIMMASVRFVIMRRMSDVRNAKLINHKAGFVIIAIIFISSGLLTVTWQYECQVIENRNYSLAVNCAHYQNIYSNPKYSLVLRPLSNMAGEIIVRVYFILDSIVSNFIPSIAFPLLTIFLIREIRKVDEIREVLRRNSVTEESEERNGGLTAKLIVVMTITSFFSEAPLGIIATVKTFLQRTDKML
;
A
#
# COMPACT_ATOMS: atom_id res chain seq x y z
N MET A 1 -11.45 26.54 -1.93
CA MET A 1 -10.36 25.54 -1.84
C MET A 1 -9.96 25.14 -3.26
N ARG A 2 -8.75 25.46 -3.74
CA ARG A 2 -8.25 24.89 -5.00
C ARG A 2 -8.18 23.38 -4.81
N THR A 3 -8.88 22.61 -5.64
CA THR A 3 -8.72 21.15 -5.74
C THR A 3 -7.29 20.88 -6.19
N SER A 4 -6.40 20.69 -5.21
CA SER A 4 -5.01 20.28 -5.45
C SER A 4 -4.99 18.78 -5.72
N SER A 5 -4.01 18.30 -6.49
CA SER A 5 -3.76 16.87 -6.67
C SER A 5 -3.64 16.11 -5.34
N ILE A 6 -3.16 16.79 -4.30
CA ILE A 6 -3.11 16.27 -2.92
C ILE A 6 -4.50 15.85 -2.42
N ASN A 7 -5.54 16.68 -2.62
CA ASN A 7 -6.88 16.37 -2.13
C ASN A 7 -7.47 15.15 -2.83
N VAL A 8 -7.20 15.02 -4.14
CA VAL A 8 -7.62 13.86 -4.94
C VAL A 8 -6.93 12.59 -4.42
N LEU A 9 -5.62 12.65 -4.15
CA LEU A 9 -4.87 11.52 -3.59
C LEU A 9 -5.36 11.15 -2.18
N MET A 10 -5.68 12.12 -1.32
CA MET A 10 -6.24 11.84 0.01
C MET A 10 -7.58 11.09 -0.05
N ILE A 11 -8.47 11.49 -0.97
CA ILE A 11 -9.74 10.78 -1.18
C ILE A 11 -9.48 9.34 -1.62
N GLY A 12 -8.51 9.13 -2.52
CA GLY A 12 -8.11 7.80 -2.95
C GLY A 12 -7.59 6.92 -1.81
N ILE A 13 -6.72 7.46 -0.94
CA ILE A 13 -6.20 6.75 0.24
C ILE A 13 -7.34 6.39 1.20
N ALA A 14 -8.18 7.36 1.57
CA ALA A 14 -9.30 7.14 2.48
C ALA A 14 -10.28 6.08 1.94
N THR A 15 -10.52 6.09 0.62
CA THR A 15 -11.35 5.08 -0.03
C THR A 15 -10.72 3.69 0.09
N CYS A 16 -9.42 3.55 -0.18
CA CYS A 16 -8.70 2.29 -0.02
C CYS A 16 -8.75 1.80 1.43
N ASP A 17 -8.55 2.69 2.41
CA ASP A 17 -8.62 2.36 3.83
C ASP A 17 -9.98 1.81 4.22
N LEU A 18 -11.08 2.47 3.81
CA LEU A 18 -12.44 1.99 4.05
C LEU A 18 -12.62 0.56 3.51
N PHE A 19 -12.24 0.30 2.26
CA PHE A 19 -12.34 -1.04 1.68
C PHE A 19 -11.49 -2.07 2.44
N THR A 20 -10.25 -1.73 2.81
CA THR A 20 -9.41 -2.66 3.60
C THR A 20 -10.01 -3.00 4.96
N MET A 21 -10.65 -2.02 5.62
CA MET A 21 -11.32 -2.24 6.91
C MET A 21 -12.54 -3.15 6.75
N PHE A 22 -13.38 -2.92 5.72
CA PHE A 22 -14.51 -3.81 5.44
C PHE A 22 -14.07 -5.26 5.17
N VAL A 23 -13.01 -5.43 4.38
CA VAL A 23 -12.44 -6.76 4.10
C VAL A 23 -11.87 -7.38 5.37
N MET A 24 -11.20 -6.60 6.23
CA MET A 24 -10.65 -7.11 7.48
C MET A 24 -11.74 -7.60 8.44
N ILE A 25 -12.87 -6.88 8.53
CA ILE A 25 -14.05 -7.31 9.28
C ILE A 25 -14.58 -8.63 8.72
N TYR A 26 -14.75 -8.73 7.40
CA TYR A 26 -15.19 -9.98 6.76
C TYR A 26 -14.26 -11.14 7.12
N LYS A 27 -12.93 -10.94 6.97
CA LYS A 27 -11.94 -11.97 7.29
C LYS A 27 -11.97 -12.39 8.76
N TYR A 28 -12.23 -11.45 9.66
CA TYR A 28 -12.30 -11.73 11.10
C TYR A 28 -13.47 -12.66 11.45
N PHE A 29 -14.63 -12.48 10.80
CA PHE A 29 -15.83 -13.26 11.11
C PHE A 29 -15.98 -14.55 10.30
N GLN A 30 -15.45 -14.59 9.06
CA GLN A 30 -15.78 -15.67 8.12
C GLN A 30 -14.64 -16.66 7.86
N LEU A 31 -13.38 -16.22 7.98
CA LEU A 31 -12.24 -17.10 7.72
C LEU A 31 -11.76 -17.84 8.97
N VAL A 32 -11.47 -19.12 8.78
CA VAL A 32 -10.86 -19.99 9.79
C VAL A 32 -9.38 -19.63 9.97
N ASP A 33 -8.67 -19.39 8.87
CA ASP A 33 -7.26 -18.96 8.87
C ASP A 33 -7.13 -17.56 8.28
N ARG A 34 -6.52 -16.65 9.04
CA ARG A 34 -6.35 -15.24 8.69
C ARG A 34 -4.98 -14.92 8.10
N GLU A 35 -4.03 -15.83 8.26
CA GLU A 35 -2.61 -15.64 7.98
C GLU A 35 -2.22 -16.25 6.63
N PHE A 36 -2.78 -17.41 6.31
CA PHE A 36 -2.36 -18.19 5.15
C PHE A 36 -3.53 -18.42 4.16
N PRO A 37 -3.46 -17.89 2.93
CA PRO A 37 -4.51 -18.10 1.92
C PRO A 37 -4.56 -19.55 1.40
N GLU A 38 -3.46 -20.29 1.51
CA GLU A 38 -3.37 -21.73 1.19
C GLU A 38 -4.21 -22.61 2.14
N CYS A 39 -4.67 -22.03 3.26
CA CYS A 39 -5.49 -22.67 4.26
C CYS A 39 -6.99 -22.46 4.04
N ILE A 40 -7.41 -21.88 2.90
CA ILE A 40 -8.83 -21.66 2.60
C ILE A 40 -9.49 -22.97 2.20
N THR A 41 -10.47 -23.38 3.00
CA THR A 41 -11.27 -24.59 2.79
C THR A 41 -12.72 -24.36 3.16
N SER A 42 -13.66 -24.95 2.43
CA SER A 42 -15.08 -24.92 2.78
C SER A 42 -15.88 -25.99 2.02
N ASP A 43 -17.02 -26.39 2.57
CA ASP A 43 -17.95 -27.33 1.92
C ASP A 43 -18.83 -26.65 0.86
N SER A 44 -18.93 -25.32 0.91
CA SER A 44 -19.63 -24.50 -0.08
C SER A 44 -18.63 -23.85 -1.04
N LEU A 45 -18.87 -24.04 -2.35
CA LEU A 45 -18.11 -23.42 -3.43
C LEU A 45 -18.19 -21.89 -3.38
N LEU A 46 -19.38 -21.35 -3.14
CA LEU A 46 -19.61 -19.90 -3.06
C LEU A 46 -18.78 -19.27 -1.94
N LYS A 47 -18.69 -19.94 -0.78
CA LYS A 47 -17.89 -19.47 0.34
C LYS A 47 -16.40 -19.41 -0.01
N VAL A 48 -15.84 -20.44 -0.66
CA VAL A 48 -14.42 -20.42 -1.08
C VAL A 48 -14.13 -19.25 -2.03
N TYR A 49 -14.99 -19.01 -3.02
CA TYR A 49 -14.81 -17.87 -3.93
C TYR A 49 -14.90 -16.52 -3.19
N MET A 50 -15.78 -16.39 -2.21
CA MET A 50 -15.87 -15.18 -1.37
C MET A 50 -14.60 -15.00 -0.52
N ASP A 51 -14.06 -16.07 0.06
CA ASP A 51 -12.82 -16.01 0.86
C ASP A 51 -11.61 -15.62 -0.03
N VAL A 52 -11.48 -16.22 -1.21
CA VAL A 52 -10.41 -15.90 -2.18
C VAL A 52 -10.51 -14.46 -2.69
N THR A 53 -11.73 -14.00 -2.98
CA THR A 53 -11.95 -12.61 -3.41
C THR A 53 -11.68 -11.62 -2.29
N ALA A 54 -12.01 -11.95 -1.02
CA ALA A 54 -11.65 -11.13 0.12
C ALA A 54 -10.13 -10.96 0.27
N TRP A 55 -9.36 -12.05 0.14
CA TRP A 55 -7.90 -11.98 0.12
C TRP A 55 -7.36 -11.12 -1.03
N SER A 56 -7.88 -11.34 -2.24
CA SER A 56 -7.55 -10.57 -3.44
C SER A 56 -7.79 -9.07 -3.25
N LEU A 57 -8.98 -8.68 -2.75
CA LEU A 57 -9.30 -7.29 -2.43
C LEU A 57 -8.35 -6.71 -1.39
N GLN A 58 -8.04 -7.46 -0.33
CA GLN A 58 -7.11 -7.00 0.70
C GLN A 58 -5.73 -6.66 0.11
N TYR A 59 -5.16 -7.56 -0.69
CA TYR A 59 -3.87 -7.34 -1.34
C TYR A 59 -3.92 -6.13 -2.28
N HIS A 60 -4.97 -6.05 -3.10
CA HIS A 60 -5.15 -4.98 -4.07
C HIS A 60 -5.23 -3.59 -3.40
N PHE A 61 -6.15 -3.40 -2.46
CA PHE A 61 -6.37 -2.12 -1.80
C PHE A 61 -5.20 -1.72 -0.90
N ARG A 62 -4.56 -2.68 -0.23
CA ARG A 62 -3.36 -2.41 0.58
C ARG A 62 -2.20 -1.93 -0.30
N ARG A 63 -1.97 -2.56 -1.45
CA ARG A 63 -0.95 -2.12 -2.42
C ARG A 63 -1.27 -0.73 -2.97
N CYS A 64 -2.51 -0.50 -3.39
CA CYS A 64 -2.95 0.81 -3.88
C CYS A 64 -2.71 1.90 -2.85
N ARG A 65 -3.11 1.67 -1.60
CA ARG A 65 -2.91 2.60 -0.49
C ARG A 65 -1.43 2.97 -0.32
N CYS A 66 -0.53 1.97 -0.22
CA CYS A 66 0.90 2.24 -0.02
C CYS A 66 1.49 3.08 -1.16
N TRP A 67 1.17 2.75 -2.42
CA TRP A 67 1.65 3.52 -3.57
C TRP A 67 1.06 4.93 -3.64
N LEU A 68 -0.20 5.10 -3.24
CA LEU A 68 -0.82 6.42 -3.16
C LEU A 68 -0.20 7.31 -2.08
N GLU A 69 0.13 6.75 -0.91
CA GLU A 69 0.84 7.47 0.14
C GLU A 69 2.25 7.90 -0.32
N ILE A 70 3.01 7.02 -0.99
CA ILE A 70 4.33 7.35 -1.59
C ILE A 70 4.20 8.48 -2.61
N MET A 71 3.21 8.41 -3.50
CA MET A 71 3.00 9.44 -4.52
C MET A 71 2.53 10.77 -3.90
N MET A 72 1.72 10.72 -2.85
CA MET A 72 1.32 11.91 -2.10
C MET A 72 2.53 12.58 -1.42
N ALA A 73 3.40 11.81 -0.78
CA ALA A 73 4.63 12.32 -0.19
C ALA A 73 5.56 12.92 -1.26
N SER A 74 5.68 12.27 -2.41
CA SER A 74 6.46 12.77 -3.55
C SER A 74 5.91 14.08 -4.11
N VAL A 75 4.58 14.20 -4.26
CA VAL A 75 3.90 15.43 -4.68
C VAL A 75 4.16 16.55 -3.67
N ARG A 76 4.06 16.28 -2.36
CA ARG A 76 4.39 17.25 -1.30
C ARG A 76 5.85 17.69 -1.37
N PHE A 77 6.78 16.77 -1.61
CA PHE A 77 8.20 17.08 -1.75
C PHE A 77 8.46 18.02 -2.93
N VAL A 78 7.90 17.70 -4.10
CA VAL A 78 8.03 18.52 -5.31
C VAL A 78 7.45 19.92 -5.11
N ILE A 79 6.32 20.05 -4.40
CA ILE A 79 5.71 21.35 -4.09
C ILE A 79 6.61 22.17 -3.16
N MET A 80 7.13 21.56 -2.09
CA MET A 80 8.03 22.25 -1.14
C MET A 80 9.31 22.71 -1.82
N ARG A 81 9.94 21.83 -2.61
CA ARG A 81 11.15 22.16 -3.37
C ARG A 81 10.90 23.27 -4.40
N ARG A 82 9.74 23.29 -5.05
CA ARG A 82 9.38 24.36 -5.99
C ARG A 82 9.01 25.69 -5.31
N MET A 83 8.51 25.70 -4.07
CA MET A 83 8.35 26.95 -3.32
C MET A 83 9.69 27.65 -3.10
N SER A 84 10.80 26.91 -3.05
CA SER A 84 12.15 27.50 -2.99
C SER A 84 12.66 28.05 -4.34
N ASP A 85 12.03 27.69 -5.46
CA ASP A 85 12.48 28.01 -6.81
C ASP A 85 11.37 28.80 -7.54
N VAL A 86 11.37 30.12 -7.33
CA VAL A 86 10.35 31.12 -7.68
C VAL A 86 9.92 31.10 -9.17
N ARG A 87 10.63 30.37 -10.03
CA ARG A 87 10.54 30.44 -11.49
C ARG A 87 9.62 29.39 -12.15
N ASN A 88 9.15 28.36 -11.44
CA ASN A 88 8.44 27.21 -12.05
C ASN A 88 7.06 26.89 -11.43
N ALA A 89 6.19 27.90 -11.31
CA ALA A 89 4.86 27.82 -10.68
C ALA A 89 3.75 27.16 -11.53
N LYS A 90 4.06 26.17 -12.39
CA LYS A 90 3.01 25.29 -12.94
C LYS A 90 2.66 24.23 -11.88
N LEU A 91 1.68 24.58 -11.05
CA LEU A 91 1.09 23.71 -10.03
C LEU A 91 0.65 22.37 -10.64
N ILE A 92 0.91 21.25 -9.96
CA ILE A 92 0.45 19.92 -10.37
C ILE A 92 -1.08 19.96 -10.42
N ASN A 93 -1.64 19.92 -11.63
CA ASN A 93 -3.09 20.01 -11.84
C ASN A 93 -3.82 18.83 -11.19
N HIS A 94 -5.07 19.05 -10.74
CA HIS A 94 -5.94 17.99 -10.19
C HIS A 94 -6.10 16.80 -11.14
N LYS A 95 -6.09 17.04 -12.47
CA LYS A 95 -6.12 15.99 -13.50
C LYS A 95 -4.95 15.01 -13.37
N ALA A 96 -3.76 15.47 -12.97
CA ALA A 96 -2.61 14.60 -12.75
C ALA A 96 -2.83 13.65 -11.56
N GLY A 97 -3.54 14.09 -10.52
CA GLY A 97 -3.89 13.24 -9.38
C GLY A 97 -4.76 12.05 -9.79
N PHE A 98 -5.80 12.28 -10.60
CA PHE A 98 -6.65 11.21 -11.12
C PHE A 98 -5.89 10.22 -12.01
N VAL A 99 -4.98 10.72 -12.87
CA VAL A 99 -4.13 9.87 -13.70
C VAL A 99 -3.22 9.00 -12.84
N ILE A 100 -2.61 9.55 -11.79
CA ILE A 100 -1.78 8.78 -10.84
C ILE A 100 -2.59 7.67 -10.17
N ILE A 101 -3.80 7.98 -9.67
CA ILE A 101 -4.69 6.98 -9.05
C ILE A 101 -5.02 5.87 -10.05
N ALA A 102 -5.40 6.23 -11.28
CA ALA A 102 -5.76 5.26 -12.30
C ALA A 102 -4.59 4.32 -12.65
N ILE A 103 -3.37 4.86 -12.79
CA ILE A 103 -2.17 4.05 -13.07
C ILE A 103 -1.89 3.07 -11.93
N ILE A 104 -1.96 3.53 -10.67
CA ILE A 104 -1.72 2.68 -9.50
C ILE A 104 -2.79 1.59 -9.38
N PHE A 105 -4.05 1.95 -9.61
CA PHE A 105 -5.16 1.01 -9.54
C PHE A 105 -5.05 -0.07 -10.62
N ILE A 106 -4.75 0.32 -11.86
CA ILE A 106 -4.56 -0.63 -12.96
C ILE A 106 -3.35 -1.53 -12.72
N SER A 107 -2.21 -0.98 -12.31
CA SER A 107 -0.99 -1.78 -12.08
C SER A 107 -1.17 -2.76 -10.91
N SER A 108 -1.80 -2.32 -9.82
CA SER A 108 -2.14 -3.18 -8.69
C SER A 108 -3.16 -4.24 -9.08
N GLY A 109 -4.14 -3.88 -9.91
CA GLY A 109 -5.17 -4.79 -10.42
C GLY A 109 -4.58 -5.91 -11.25
N LEU A 110 -3.69 -5.59 -12.19
CA LEU A 110 -3.02 -6.58 -13.04
C LEU A 110 -2.27 -7.63 -12.21
N LEU A 111 -1.47 -7.20 -11.24
CA LEU A 111 -0.79 -8.10 -10.30
C LEU A 111 -1.78 -8.95 -9.48
N THR A 112 -2.89 -8.37 -9.05
CA THR A 112 -3.87 -9.12 -8.26
C THR A 112 -4.58 -10.19 -9.11
N VAL A 113 -4.89 -9.87 -10.37
CA VAL A 113 -5.50 -10.81 -11.33
C VAL A 113 -4.56 -11.96 -11.66
N THR A 114 -3.26 -11.70 -11.83
CA THR A 114 -2.28 -12.77 -12.02
C THR A 114 -2.22 -13.70 -10.82
N TRP A 115 -2.28 -13.17 -9.59
CA TRP A 115 -2.37 -14.01 -8.39
C TRP A 115 -3.65 -14.87 -8.34
N GLN A 116 -4.80 -14.30 -8.70
CA GLN A 116 -6.04 -15.06 -8.78
C GLN A 116 -6.01 -16.13 -9.87
N TYR A 117 -5.36 -15.84 -11.00
CA TYR A 117 -5.17 -16.83 -12.04
C TYR A 117 -4.33 -18.00 -11.53
N GLU A 118 -3.27 -17.77 -10.76
CA GLU A 118 -2.46 -18.85 -10.17
C GLU A 118 -3.21 -19.67 -9.12
N CYS A 119 -4.26 -19.11 -8.50
CA CYS A 119 -5.10 -19.85 -7.56
C CYS A 119 -6.12 -20.73 -8.30
N GLN A 120 -6.21 -21.99 -7.91
CA GLN A 120 -7.22 -22.93 -8.38
C GLN A 120 -8.00 -23.49 -7.20
N VAL A 121 -9.33 -23.48 -7.33
CA VAL A 121 -10.20 -24.20 -6.41
C VAL A 121 -10.33 -25.63 -6.93
N ILE A 122 -9.92 -26.59 -6.10
CA ILE A 122 -10.09 -28.02 -6.40
C ILE A 122 -11.22 -28.58 -5.53
N GLU A 123 -11.97 -29.51 -6.11
CA GLU A 123 -12.98 -30.31 -5.41
C GLU A 123 -12.37 -31.64 -4.97
N ASN A 124 -12.73 -32.11 -3.78
CA ASN A 124 -12.35 -33.40 -3.21
C ASN A 124 -10.86 -33.70 -3.35
N ARG A 125 -10.09 -33.03 -2.50
CA ARG A 125 -8.63 -33.16 -2.46
C ARG A 125 -8.20 -34.53 -1.90
N ASN A 126 -7.18 -35.12 -2.52
CA ASN A 126 -6.62 -36.43 -2.13
C ASN A 126 -5.34 -36.36 -1.27
N TYR A 127 -4.92 -35.17 -0.84
CA TYR A 127 -3.69 -34.94 -0.07
C TYR A 127 -3.96 -33.99 1.11
N SER A 128 -3.12 -34.00 2.15
CA SER A 128 -3.31 -33.26 3.43
C SER A 128 -2.82 -31.81 3.37
N LEU A 129 -3.49 -30.87 4.06
CA LEU A 129 -3.20 -29.41 3.96
C LEU A 129 -1.76 -29.07 4.32
N ALA A 130 -1.29 -27.91 3.84
CA ALA A 130 0.02 -27.40 4.23
C ALA A 130 0.15 -27.42 5.77
N VAL A 131 1.34 -27.75 6.26
CA VAL A 131 1.58 -27.93 7.70
C VAL A 131 1.27 -26.65 8.48
N ASN A 132 1.45 -25.48 7.86
CA ASN A 132 1.10 -24.16 8.40
C ASN A 132 -0.36 -24.06 8.85
N CYS A 133 -1.26 -24.79 8.19
CA CYS A 133 -2.68 -24.78 8.49
C CYS A 133 -3.05 -25.60 9.73
N ALA A 134 -2.15 -26.47 10.23
CA ALA A 134 -2.42 -27.36 11.36
C ALA A 134 -2.72 -26.61 12.66
N HIS A 135 -2.31 -25.35 12.76
CA HIS A 135 -2.56 -24.51 13.93
C HIS A 135 -4.03 -24.08 14.05
N TYR A 136 -4.74 -23.95 12.92
CA TYR A 136 -6.10 -23.40 12.88
C TYR A 136 -7.15 -24.40 12.38
N GLN A 137 -6.74 -25.50 11.74
CA GLN A 137 -7.65 -26.52 11.22
C GLN A 137 -7.01 -27.91 11.15
N ASN A 138 -7.84 -28.94 11.04
CA ASN A 138 -7.38 -30.31 10.88
C ASN A 138 -6.89 -30.55 9.43
N ILE A 139 -5.58 -30.71 9.25
CA ILE A 139 -4.94 -30.92 7.93
C ILE A 139 -5.30 -32.25 7.25
N TYR A 140 -5.81 -33.23 8.01
CA TYR A 140 -6.27 -34.53 7.51
C TYR A 140 -7.76 -34.55 7.18
N SER A 141 -8.49 -33.47 7.49
CA SER A 141 -9.88 -33.34 7.06
C SER A 141 -9.94 -33.21 5.53
N ASN A 142 -10.99 -33.77 4.93
CA ASN A 142 -11.23 -33.71 3.50
C ASN A 142 -12.43 -32.78 3.21
N PRO A 143 -12.26 -31.44 3.32
CA PRO A 143 -13.30 -30.50 2.97
C PRO A 143 -13.58 -30.57 1.46
N LYS A 144 -14.83 -30.35 1.07
CA LYS A 144 -15.25 -30.54 -0.34
C LYS A 144 -14.50 -29.63 -1.31
N TYR A 145 -14.23 -28.38 -0.93
CA TYR A 145 -13.47 -27.43 -1.74
C TYR A 145 -12.26 -26.89 -0.99
N SER A 146 -11.14 -26.78 -1.68
CA SER A 146 -9.89 -26.23 -1.15
C SER A 146 -9.15 -25.40 -2.19
N LEU A 147 -8.34 -24.45 -1.72
CA LEU A 147 -7.49 -23.62 -2.57
C LEU A 147 -6.12 -24.25 -2.75
N VAL A 148 -5.64 -24.33 -4.00
CA VAL A 148 -4.30 -24.80 -4.33
C VAL A 148 -3.70 -23.91 -5.42
N LEU A 149 -2.37 -23.86 -5.52
CA LEU A 149 -1.74 -23.22 -6.67
C LEU A 149 -1.90 -24.13 -7.89
N ARG A 150 -2.16 -23.53 -9.06
CA ARG A 150 -2.27 -24.28 -10.32
C ARG A 150 -0.98 -25.07 -10.56
N PRO A 151 -1.07 -26.40 -10.77
CA PRO A 151 0.09 -27.17 -11.17
C PRO A 151 0.46 -26.79 -12.60
N LEU A 152 1.62 -26.14 -12.78
CA LEU A 152 2.16 -25.83 -14.09
C LEU A 152 2.95 -27.04 -14.60
N SER A 153 2.56 -27.59 -15.74
CA SER A 153 3.16 -28.80 -16.31
C SER A 153 4.60 -28.59 -16.82
N ASN A 154 5.02 -27.34 -17.03
CA ASN A 154 6.27 -26.99 -17.67
C ASN A 154 7.20 -26.31 -16.66
N MET A 155 8.47 -26.73 -16.59
CA MET A 155 9.49 -26.10 -15.72
C MET A 155 9.63 -24.59 -15.97
N ALA A 156 9.44 -24.14 -17.23
CA ALA A 156 9.44 -22.72 -17.55
C ALA A 156 8.29 -21.94 -16.86
N GLY A 157 7.12 -22.57 -16.71
CA GLY A 157 5.97 -21.98 -16.03
C GLY A 157 6.23 -21.78 -14.53
N GLU A 158 6.78 -22.80 -13.86
CA GLU A 158 7.13 -22.68 -12.44
C GLU A 158 8.15 -21.55 -12.17
N ILE A 159 9.15 -21.41 -13.04
CA ILE A 159 10.14 -20.31 -12.94
C ILE A 159 9.46 -18.96 -13.09
N ILE A 160 8.56 -18.80 -14.07
CA ILE A 160 7.83 -17.54 -14.30
C ILE A 160 7.01 -17.15 -13.07
N VAL A 161 6.26 -18.11 -12.50
CA VAL A 161 5.44 -17.87 -11.30
C VAL A 161 6.31 -17.51 -10.09
N ARG A 162 7.43 -18.20 -9.90
CA ARG A 162 8.36 -17.89 -8.81
C ARG A 162 8.95 -16.48 -8.95
N VAL A 163 9.38 -16.11 -10.16
CA VAL A 163 9.88 -14.77 -10.46
C VAL A 163 8.80 -13.72 -10.22
N TYR A 164 7.58 -14.00 -10.65
CA TYR A 164 6.42 -13.15 -10.42
C TYR A 164 6.19 -12.89 -8.91
N PHE A 165 6.13 -13.94 -8.08
CA PHE A 165 5.93 -13.79 -6.64
C PHE A 165 7.06 -12.99 -5.95
N ILE A 166 8.30 -13.15 -6.42
CA ILE A 166 9.43 -12.36 -5.93
C ILE A 166 9.26 -10.88 -6.29
N LEU A 167 8.93 -10.57 -7.55
CA LEU A 167 8.69 -9.20 -8.00
C LEU A 167 7.52 -8.56 -7.26
N ASP A 168 6.42 -9.29 -7.11
CA ASP A 168 5.24 -8.84 -6.38
C ASP A 168 5.58 -8.49 -4.91
N SER A 169 6.37 -9.34 -4.26
CA SER A 169 6.84 -9.12 -2.89
C SER A 169 7.72 -7.88 -2.77
N ILE A 170 8.61 -7.64 -3.75
CA ILE A 170 9.49 -6.47 -3.78
C ILE A 170 8.66 -5.19 -3.98
N VAL A 171 7.75 -5.18 -4.95
CA VAL A 171 6.91 -4.02 -5.31
C VAL A 171 5.91 -3.69 -4.20
N SER A 172 5.35 -4.70 -3.55
CA SER A 172 4.28 -4.51 -2.54
C SER A 172 4.81 -4.20 -1.16
N ASN A 173 6.01 -4.70 -0.80
CA ASN A 173 6.52 -4.58 0.57
C ASN A 173 7.89 -3.91 0.63
N PHE A 174 8.87 -4.38 -0.16
CA PHE A 174 10.25 -3.90 -0.03
C PHE A 174 10.41 -2.43 -0.45
N ILE A 175 9.89 -2.07 -1.64
CA ILE A 175 9.98 -0.69 -2.15
C ILE A 175 9.28 0.30 -1.20
N PRO A 176 8.00 0.10 -0.82
CA PRO A 176 7.35 1.00 0.12
C PRO A 176 8.13 1.15 1.43
N SER A 177 8.63 0.05 1.99
CA SER A 177 9.30 0.07 3.28
C SER A 177 10.55 0.96 3.35
N ILE A 178 11.25 1.12 2.22
CA ILE A 178 12.44 1.99 2.10
C ILE A 178 12.05 3.38 1.58
N ALA A 179 11.11 3.43 0.63
CA ALA A 179 10.66 4.68 0.04
C ALA A 179 10.03 5.62 1.07
N PHE A 180 9.20 5.09 1.98
CA PHE A 180 8.56 5.88 3.04
C PHE A 180 9.58 6.63 3.91
N PRO A 181 10.50 5.98 4.65
CA PRO A 181 11.43 6.69 5.53
C PRO A 181 12.34 7.66 4.76
N LEU A 182 12.81 7.27 3.57
CA LEU A 182 13.63 8.17 2.75
C LEU A 182 12.87 9.43 2.34
N LEU A 183 11.66 9.29 1.79
CA LEU A 183 10.84 10.42 1.38
C LEU A 183 10.52 11.33 2.55
N THR A 184 10.25 10.77 3.74
CA THR A 184 9.98 11.62 4.91
C THR A 184 11.21 12.40 5.37
N ILE A 185 12.40 11.79 5.39
CA ILE A 185 13.66 12.48 5.73
C ILE A 185 13.93 13.62 4.75
N PHE A 186 13.77 13.36 3.44
CA PHE A 186 13.90 14.40 2.41
C PHE A 186 12.90 15.52 2.59
N LEU A 187 11.64 15.20 2.91
CA LEU A 187 10.61 16.21 3.14
C LEU A 187 10.93 17.11 4.34
N ILE A 188 11.35 16.52 5.46
CA ILE A 188 11.72 17.26 6.67
C ILE A 188 12.89 18.20 6.41
N ARG A 189 13.90 17.74 5.66
CA ARG A 189 15.05 18.57 5.28
C ARG A 189 14.62 19.78 4.44
N GLU A 190 13.75 19.56 3.46
CA GLU A 190 13.28 20.65 2.59
C GLU A 190 12.41 21.64 3.36
N ILE A 191 11.56 21.15 4.27
CA ILE A 191 10.76 22.00 5.16
C ILE A 191 11.66 22.90 6.01
N ARG A 192 12.69 22.36 6.66
CA ARG A 192 13.61 23.16 7.49
C ARG A 192 14.32 24.23 6.67
N LYS A 193 14.75 23.89 5.45
CA LYS A 193 15.39 24.84 4.54
C LYS A 193 14.45 25.98 4.12
N VAL A 194 13.19 25.67 3.80
CA VAL A 194 12.20 26.70 3.45
C VAL A 194 11.86 27.58 4.65
N ASP A 195 11.82 27.02 5.85
CA ASP A 195 11.56 27.77 7.09
C ASP A 195 12.70 28.74 7.41
N GLU A 196 13.96 28.31 7.30
CA GLU A 196 15.14 29.18 7.44
C GLU A 196 15.12 30.36 6.45
N ILE A 197 14.80 30.10 5.17
CA ILE A 197 14.69 31.16 4.15
C ILE A 197 13.57 32.15 4.51
N ARG A 198 12.43 31.64 4.96
CA ARG A 198 11.28 32.46 5.36
C ARG A 198 11.60 33.30 6.60
N GLU A 199 12.34 32.77 7.58
CA GLU A 199 12.76 33.54 8.76
C GLU A 199 13.74 34.67 8.43
N VAL A 200 14.61 34.47 7.44
CA VAL A 200 15.50 35.52 6.93
C VAL A 200 14.70 36.60 6.20
N LEU A 201 13.73 36.22 5.36
CA LEU A 201 12.83 37.18 4.71
C LEU A 201 12.04 38.00 5.73
N ARG A 202 11.47 37.33 6.76
CA ARG A 202 10.68 37.96 7.83
C ARG A 202 11.47 39.02 8.61
N ARG A 203 12.78 38.83 8.78
CA ARG A 203 13.65 39.82 9.41
C ARG A 203 13.92 41.05 8.53
N ASN A 204 13.73 40.93 7.22
CA ASN A 204 14.08 41.95 6.24
C ASN A 204 12.87 42.73 5.68
N SER A 205 11.64 42.21 5.78
CA SER A 205 10.43 42.87 5.29
C SER A 205 9.54 43.40 6.43
N VAL A 206 9.33 44.72 6.47
CA VAL A 206 8.21 45.35 7.16
C VAL A 206 7.03 45.32 6.19
N THR A 207 5.84 44.86 6.63
CA THR A 207 4.53 44.87 5.94
C THR A 207 4.20 43.71 4.98
N GLU A 208 3.26 42.82 5.37
CA GLU A 208 1.89 42.66 4.81
C GLU A 208 1.14 41.50 5.52
N GLU A 209 0.43 41.82 6.62
CA GLU A 209 -0.15 40.88 7.59
C GLU A 209 -1.27 39.93 7.06
N SER A 210 -1.89 40.22 5.92
CA SER A 210 -3.13 39.55 5.49
C SER A 210 -2.93 38.41 4.47
N GLU A 211 -2.06 38.58 3.47
CA GLU A 211 -1.68 37.47 2.55
C GLU A 211 -0.69 36.50 3.19
N GLU A 212 0.22 36.99 4.04
CA GLU A 212 1.20 36.18 4.76
C GLU A 212 0.57 35.24 5.79
N ARG A 213 -0.53 35.65 6.45
CA ARG A 213 -1.20 34.79 7.44
C ARG A 213 -1.73 33.51 6.80
N ASN A 214 -2.26 33.57 5.57
CA ASN A 214 -2.72 32.40 4.83
C ASN A 214 -1.55 31.54 4.30
N GLY A 215 -0.45 32.15 3.85
CA GLY A 215 0.77 31.44 3.44
C GLY A 215 1.52 30.78 4.61
N GLY A 216 1.47 31.40 5.79
CA GLY A 216 1.97 30.88 7.06
C GLY A 216 1.12 29.73 7.59
N LEU A 217 -0.22 29.85 7.53
CA LEU A 217 -1.15 28.79 7.92
C LEU A 217 -0.98 27.54 7.04
N THR A 218 -0.82 27.72 5.74
CA THR A 218 -0.65 26.61 4.78
C THR A 218 0.68 25.88 5.02
N ALA A 219 1.77 26.61 5.31
CA ALA A 219 3.05 25.99 5.66
C ALA A 219 2.99 25.26 7.01
N LYS A 220 2.41 25.86 8.05
CA LYS A 220 2.17 25.18 9.34
C LYS A 220 1.32 23.92 9.17
N LEU A 221 0.27 23.96 8.37
CA LEU A 221 -0.57 22.81 8.07
C LEU A 221 0.20 21.70 7.36
N ILE A 222 1.04 22.05 6.37
CA ILE A 222 1.90 21.10 5.66
C ILE A 222 2.91 20.46 6.62
N VAL A 223 3.51 21.25 7.52
CA VAL A 223 4.46 20.76 8.54
C VAL A 223 3.75 19.80 9.49
N VAL A 224 2.59 20.16 10.02
CA VAL A 224 1.82 19.30 10.95
C VAL A 224 1.39 18.01 10.26
N MET A 225 0.84 18.08 9.03
CA MET A 225 0.50 16.89 8.25
C MET A 225 1.71 16.01 7.98
N THR A 226 2.88 16.59 7.76
CA THR A 226 4.12 15.83 7.55
C THR A 226 4.54 15.08 8.80
N ILE A 227 4.55 15.77 9.94
CA ILE A 227 4.94 15.18 11.22
C ILE A 227 3.97 14.05 11.59
N THR A 228 2.66 14.25 11.45
CA THR A 228 1.68 13.19 11.71
C THR A 228 1.79 12.04 10.72
N SER A 229 2.05 12.32 9.43
CA SER A 229 2.31 11.26 8.43
C SER A 229 3.56 10.45 8.81
N PHE A 230 4.65 11.09 9.24
CA PHE A 230 5.85 10.39 9.69
C PHE A 230 5.59 9.45 10.87
N PHE A 231 4.91 9.93 11.91
CA PHE A 231 4.62 9.12 13.10
C PHE A 231 3.63 8.00 12.82
N SER A 232 2.71 8.19 11.87
CA SER A 232 1.79 7.13 11.42
C SER A 232 2.52 6.08 10.57
N GLU A 233 3.35 6.51 9.64
CA GLU A 233 3.93 5.65 8.60
C GLU A 233 5.24 4.97 9.01
N ALA A 234 6.10 5.62 9.81
CA ALA A 234 7.36 5.04 10.27
C ALA A 234 7.19 3.70 11.02
N PRO A 235 6.29 3.55 12.00
CA PRO A 235 6.10 2.27 12.68
C PRO A 235 5.50 1.21 11.74
N LEU A 236 4.59 1.59 10.83
CA LEU A 236 4.03 0.67 9.83
C LEU A 236 5.10 0.17 8.85
N GLY A 237 6.00 1.05 8.41
CA GLY A 237 7.14 0.69 7.55
C GLY A 237 8.11 -0.27 8.24
N ILE A 238 8.41 -0.04 9.52
CA ILE A 238 9.27 -0.92 10.32
C ILE A 238 8.59 -2.28 10.56
N ILE A 239 7.29 -2.31 10.86
CA ILE A 239 6.56 -3.58 11.03
C ILE A 239 6.54 -4.36 9.70
N ALA A 240 6.40 -3.69 8.56
CA ALA A 240 6.43 -4.32 7.24
C ALA A 240 7.82 -4.91 6.91
N THR A 241 8.92 -4.20 7.20
CA THR A 241 10.27 -4.75 7.04
C THR A 241 10.46 -5.97 7.94
N VAL A 242 10.12 -5.86 9.22
CA VAL A 242 10.27 -6.97 10.17
C VAL A 242 9.46 -8.19 9.74
N LYS A 243 8.19 -8.01 9.33
CA LYS A 243 7.36 -9.13 8.85
C LYS A 243 7.93 -9.79 7.59
N THR A 244 8.43 -9.02 6.64
CA THR A 244 9.02 -9.59 5.41
C THR A 244 10.33 -10.32 5.67
N PHE A 245 11.15 -9.84 6.60
CA PHE A 245 12.36 -10.54 7.04
C PHE A 245 12.01 -11.83 7.79
N LEU A 246 11.08 -11.79 8.75
CA LEU A 246 10.65 -12.98 9.51
C LEU A 246 9.99 -14.03 8.60
N GLN A 247 9.09 -13.62 7.71
CA GLN A 247 8.42 -14.53 6.77
C GLN A 247 9.38 -15.09 5.71
N ARG A 248 10.56 -14.48 5.52
CA ARG A 248 11.64 -15.02 4.69
C ARG A 248 12.51 -16.02 5.47
N THR A 249 12.69 -15.83 6.77
CA THR A 249 13.37 -16.79 7.65
C THR A 249 12.58 -18.10 7.74
N ASP A 250 11.25 -18.04 7.85
CA ASP A 250 10.39 -19.24 7.88
C ASP A 250 10.33 -20.01 6.55
N LYS A 251 10.69 -19.38 5.43
CA LYS A 251 10.76 -20.06 4.12
C LYS A 251 12.12 -20.70 3.82
N MET A 252 13.10 -20.54 4.71
CA MET A 252 14.47 -21.05 4.57
C MET A 252 14.79 -22.16 5.59
N LEU A 253 13.81 -22.56 6.40
CA LEU A 253 13.90 -23.62 7.41
C LEU A 253 12.84 -24.68 7.12
#